data_AF-J3L4F3-F1
#
_entry.id   AF-J3L4F3-F1
#
_cell.length_a   1.000
_cell.length_b   1.000
_cell.length_c   1.000
_cell.angle_alpha   90.00
_cell.angle_beta   90.00
_cell.angle_gamma   90.00
#
_symmetry.space_group_name_H-M   'P 1'
#
loop_
_entity.id
_entity.type
_entity.pdbx_description
1 polymer ?
#
loop_
_entity_poly.entity_id
_entity_poly.type
_entity_poly.pdbx_seq_one_letter_code
_entity_poly.pdbx_strand_id
1 'polypeptide(L)'
;MAADLSGRLPRHHPAGSDLLSTLAAANSTLADVQRRLDVEFRAAYPDHANPAKLVARLKRIQEEVAALKGLCRDLLAQKQELIDTMRTSLAAQRRATQRLLASSGLPPMSDKEEAAYASLNQIIDEWTAHVGPATGRDGKDVDTNQIFFSAVV
;
A
#
# COMPACT_ATOMS: atom_id res chain seq x y z
N MET A 1 -14.71 -16.46 -87.92
CA MET A 1 -15.06 -17.63 -87.10
C MET A 1 -14.25 -17.56 -85.82
N ALA A 2 -14.92 -17.86 -84.70
CA ALA A 2 -14.62 -17.65 -83.28
C ALA A 2 -13.14 -17.59 -82.82
N ALA A 3 -12.81 -16.52 -82.08
CA ALA A 3 -11.66 -16.45 -81.20
C ALA A 3 -12.03 -17.06 -79.84
N ASP A 4 -11.42 -18.20 -79.52
CA ASP A 4 -11.68 -18.95 -78.30
C ASP A 4 -10.84 -18.35 -77.15
N LEU A 5 -11.42 -17.35 -76.47
CA LEU A 5 -10.88 -16.81 -75.22
C LEU A 5 -11.25 -17.73 -74.07
N SER A 6 -10.64 -18.91 -74.03
CA SER A 6 -10.59 -19.72 -72.81
C SER A 6 -9.71 -19.00 -71.78
N GLY A 7 -10.35 -18.12 -71.02
CA GLY A 7 -9.79 -17.55 -69.80
C GLY A 7 -9.28 -18.68 -68.92
N ARG A 8 -7.97 -18.67 -68.64
CA ARG A 8 -7.36 -19.52 -67.61
C ARG A 8 -8.04 -19.22 -66.28
N LEU A 9 -9.04 -20.02 -65.90
CA LEU A 9 -9.45 -20.12 -64.51
C LEU A 9 -8.22 -20.60 -63.72
N PRO A 10 -7.82 -19.93 -62.63
CA PRO A 10 -6.82 -20.45 -61.72
C PRO A 10 -7.30 -21.82 -61.22
N ARG A 11 -6.60 -22.89 -61.60
CA ARG A 11 -6.80 -24.23 -61.03
C ARG A 11 -6.30 -24.19 -59.59
N HIS A 12 -7.17 -23.82 -58.66
CA HIS A 12 -6.88 -23.96 -57.24
C HIS A 12 -6.72 -25.46 -56.93
N HIS A 13 -5.56 -25.85 -56.43
CA HIS A 13 -5.29 -27.22 -56.01
C HIS A 13 -6.25 -27.59 -54.86
N PRO A 14 -6.90 -28.77 -54.85
CA PRO A 14 -7.91 -29.14 -53.84
C PRO A 14 -7.39 -29.06 -52.40
N ALA A 15 -6.13 -29.47 -52.17
CA ALA A 15 -5.50 -29.28 -50.86
C ALA A 15 -5.38 -27.80 -50.45
N GLY A 16 -5.24 -26.88 -51.41
CA GLY A 16 -5.23 -25.43 -51.16
C GLY A 16 -6.62 -24.88 -50.83
N SER A 17 -7.68 -25.37 -51.48
CA SER A 17 -9.05 -25.00 -51.10
C SER A 17 -9.45 -25.56 -49.73
N ASP A 18 -8.97 -26.76 -49.38
CA ASP A 18 -9.20 -27.38 -48.07
C ASP A 18 -8.45 -26.64 -46.95
N LEU A 19 -7.23 -26.17 -47.23
CA LEU A 19 -6.49 -25.30 -46.31
C LEU A 19 -7.18 -23.95 -46.12
N LEU A 20 -7.69 -23.35 -47.19
CA LEU A 20 -8.42 -22.08 -47.09
C LEU A 20 -9.75 -22.23 -46.34
N SER A 21 -10.47 -23.33 -46.54
CA SER A 21 -11.73 -23.59 -45.84
C SER A 21 -11.50 -23.88 -44.35
N THR A 22 -10.46 -24.64 -44.00
CA THR A 22 -10.09 -24.90 -42.61
C THR A 22 -9.59 -23.63 -41.91
N LEU A 23 -8.79 -22.79 -42.57
CA LEU A 23 -8.37 -21.50 -42.02
C LEU A 23 -9.56 -20.57 -41.80
N ALA A 24 -10.51 -20.53 -42.75
CA ALA A 24 -11.74 -19.75 -42.61
C ALA A 24 -12.61 -20.24 -41.44
N ALA A 25 -12.73 -21.56 -41.28
CA ALA A 25 -13.43 -22.17 -40.16
C ALA A 25 -12.76 -21.81 -38.83
N ALA A 26 -11.43 -21.99 -38.72
CA ALA A 26 -10.67 -21.63 -37.52
C ALA A 26 -10.81 -20.14 -37.18
N ASN A 27 -10.78 -19.26 -38.18
CA ASN A 27 -10.98 -17.83 -37.99
C ASN A 27 -12.40 -17.52 -37.45
N SER A 28 -13.42 -18.21 -37.96
CA SER A 28 -14.79 -18.07 -37.46
C SER A 28 -14.92 -18.54 -36.00
N THR A 29 -14.25 -19.65 -35.64
CA THR A 29 -14.23 -20.16 -34.27
C THR A 29 -13.51 -19.21 -33.33
N LEU A 30 -12.35 -18.66 -33.74
CA LEU A 30 -11.61 -17.66 -32.96
C LEU A 30 -12.46 -16.40 -32.72
N ALA A 31 -13.21 -15.94 -33.73
CA ALA A 31 -14.12 -14.81 -33.59
C ALA A 31 -15.25 -15.08 -32.59
N ASP A 32 -15.78 -16.32 -32.54
CA ASP A 32 -16.81 -16.69 -31.55
C ASP A 32 -16.24 -16.77 -30.13
N VAL A 33 -15.04 -17.34 -29.97
CA VAL A 33 -14.31 -17.35 -28.69
C VAL A 33 -14.05 -15.92 -28.20
N GLN A 34 -13.57 -15.03 -29.08
CA GLN A 34 -13.35 -13.63 -28.74
C GLN A 34 -14.64 -12.96 -28.24
N ARG A 35 -15.76 -13.17 -28.95
CA ARG A 35 -17.05 -12.60 -28.57
C ARG A 35 -17.52 -13.11 -27.19
N ARG A 36 -17.37 -14.41 -26.92
CA ARG A 36 -17.73 -15.01 -25.63
C ARG A 36 -16.89 -14.43 -24.49
N LEU A 37 -15.57 -14.34 -24.69
CA LEU A 37 -14.66 -13.73 -23.72
C LEU A 37 -15.03 -12.26 -23.45
N ASP A 38 -15.39 -11.49 -24.48
CA ASP A 38 -15.81 -10.10 -24.31
C ASP A 38 -17.11 -9.98 -23.48
N VAL A 39 -18.05 -10.91 -23.67
CA VAL A 39 -19.31 -10.95 -22.88
C VAL A 39 -19.01 -11.33 -21.43
N GLU A 40 -18.23 -12.39 -21.21
CA GLU A 40 -17.83 -12.82 -19.86
C GLU A 40 -17.03 -11.73 -19.14
N PHE A 41 -16.11 -11.06 -19.83
CA PHE A 41 -15.32 -9.97 -19.27
C PHE A 41 -16.18 -8.80 -18.82
N ARG A 42 -17.17 -8.40 -19.64
CA ARG A 42 -18.12 -7.33 -19.26
C ARG A 42 -19.05 -7.73 -18.12
N ALA A 43 -19.42 -9.00 -18.04
CA ALA A 43 -20.24 -9.53 -16.95
C ALA A 43 -19.45 -9.59 -15.62
N ALA A 44 -18.18 -9.99 -15.66
CA ALA A 44 -17.30 -10.07 -14.51
C ALA A 44 -16.85 -8.69 -13.99
N TYR A 45 -16.67 -7.72 -14.89
CA TYR A 45 -16.26 -6.35 -14.55
C TYR A 45 -17.32 -5.33 -15.00
N PRO A 46 -18.45 -5.23 -14.28
CA PRO A 46 -19.42 -4.15 -14.52
C PRO A 46 -18.76 -2.76 -14.34
N ASP A 47 -19.32 -1.74 -14.98
CA ASP A 47 -18.87 -0.33 -14.94
C ASP A 47 -17.52 0.00 -15.60
N HIS A 48 -17.09 -0.79 -16.60
CA HIS A 48 -15.81 -0.57 -17.32
C HIS A 48 -14.60 -0.58 -16.38
N ALA A 49 -14.67 -1.32 -15.28
CA ALA A 49 -13.60 -1.48 -14.32
C ALA A 49 -12.42 -2.21 -15.00
N ASN A 50 -11.46 -1.44 -15.52
CA ASN A 50 -10.27 -2.00 -16.15
C ASN A 50 -9.33 -2.59 -15.08
N PRO A 51 -9.11 -3.92 -15.05
CA PRO A 51 -8.27 -4.56 -14.05
C PRO A 51 -6.85 -3.98 -13.98
N ALA A 52 -6.28 -3.61 -15.12
CA ALA A 52 -4.95 -3.00 -15.17
C ALA A 52 -4.92 -1.62 -14.49
N LYS A 53 -5.98 -0.82 -14.65
CA LYS A 53 -6.11 0.47 -13.95
C LYS A 53 -6.31 0.30 -12.45
N LEU A 54 -7.08 -0.71 -12.03
CA LEU A 54 -7.28 -1.02 -10.61
C LEU A 54 -5.98 -1.45 -9.95
N VAL A 55 -5.22 -2.35 -10.60
CA VAL A 55 -3.90 -2.77 -10.11
C VAL A 55 -2.93 -1.58 -10.04
N ALA A 56 -2.92 -0.70 -11.04
CA ALA A 56 -2.07 0.50 -11.01
C ALA A 56 -2.43 1.44 -9.85
N ARG A 57 -3.74 1.68 -9.61
CA ARG A 57 -4.21 2.48 -8.48
C ARG A 57 -3.86 1.84 -7.14
N LEU A 58 -3.99 0.53 -7.03
CA LEU A 58 -3.66 -0.21 -5.82
C LEU A 58 -2.16 -0.11 -5.51
N LYS A 59 -1.28 -0.29 -6.51
CA LYS A 59 0.16 -0.13 -6.36
C LYS A 59 0.52 1.27 -5.87
N ARG A 60 -0.10 2.30 -6.47
CA ARG A 60 0.08 3.68 -6.03
C ARG A 60 -0.36 3.89 -4.58
N ILE A 61 -1.53 3.37 -4.19
CA ILE A 61 -2.01 3.45 -2.80
C ILE A 61 -1.04 2.73 -1.85
N GLN A 62 -0.50 1.58 -2.24
CA GLN A 62 0.48 0.84 -1.44
C GLN A 62 1.76 1.66 -1.22
N GLU A 63 2.27 2.30 -2.26
CA GLU A 63 3.43 3.21 -2.19
C GLU A 63 3.12 4.43 -1.29
N GLU A 64 1.98 5.08 -1.48
CA GLU A 64 1.55 6.24 -0.68
C GLU A 64 1.38 5.87 0.81
N VAL A 65 0.80 4.70 1.11
CA VAL A 65 0.67 4.19 2.48
C VAL A 65 2.03 3.88 3.09
N ALA A 66 2.96 3.30 2.34
CA ALA A 66 4.31 3.04 2.82
C ALA A 66 5.06 4.35 3.13
N ALA A 67 4.95 5.35 2.25
CA ALA A 67 5.51 6.68 2.46
C ALA A 67 4.90 7.36 3.70
N LEU A 68 3.57 7.32 3.85
CA LEU A 68 2.86 7.87 5.00
C LEU A 68 3.29 7.20 6.31
N LYS A 69 3.44 5.87 6.32
CA LYS A 69 3.97 5.14 7.50
C LYS A 69 5.38 5.60 7.86
N GLY A 70 6.23 5.88 6.87
CA GLY A 70 7.55 6.47 7.08
C GLY A 70 7.46 7.84 7.75
N LEU A 71 6.68 8.75 7.17
CA LEU A 71 6.47 10.10 7.71
C LEU A 71 5.90 10.09 9.14
N CYS A 72 4.96 9.20 9.44
CA CYS A 72 4.43 9.05 10.80
C CYS A 72 5.49 8.55 11.79
N ARG A 73 6.38 7.63 11.38
CA ARG A 73 7.48 7.17 12.22
C ARG A 73 8.47 8.30 12.51
N ASP A 74 8.83 9.07 11.49
CA ASP A 74 9.74 10.21 11.64
C ASP A 74 9.14 11.29 12.56
N LEU A 75 7.84 11.59 12.40
CA LEU A 75 7.14 12.53 13.26
C LEU A 75 7.10 12.05 14.73
N LEU A 76 6.86 10.76 14.97
CA LEU A 76 6.89 10.19 16.31
C LEU A 76 8.30 10.27 16.93
N ALA A 77 9.34 10.00 16.14
CA ALA A 77 10.73 10.14 16.58
C ALA A 77 11.07 11.58 16.96
N GLN A 78 10.71 12.56 16.12
CA GLN A 78 10.91 13.99 16.43
C GLN A 78 10.14 14.43 17.68
N LYS A 79 8.90 13.95 17.86
CA LYS A 79 8.12 14.24 19.07
C LYS A 79 8.80 13.66 20.31
N GLN A 80 9.35 12.44 20.23
CA GLN A 80 10.07 11.83 21.34
C GLN A 80 11.33 12.60 21.69
N GLU A 81 12.13 13.01 20.70
CA GLU A 81 13.32 13.83 20.90
C GLU A 81 13.00 15.16 21.60
N LEU A 82 11.89 15.81 21.21
CA LEU A 82 11.42 17.04 21.85
C LEU A 82 11.02 16.78 23.32
N ILE A 83 10.30 15.69 23.60
CA ILE A 83 9.93 15.30 24.97
C ILE A 83 11.18 15.07 25.82
N ASP A 84 12.16 14.33 25.30
CA ASP A 84 13.41 14.04 26.01
C ASP A 84 14.22 15.32 26.28
N THR A 85 14.26 16.24 25.32
CA THR A 85 14.89 17.56 25.47
C THR A 85 14.18 18.39 26.55
N MET A 86 12.85 18.44 26.55
CA MET A 86 12.09 19.15 27.58
C MET A 86 12.29 18.51 28.96
N ARG A 87 12.31 17.17 29.05
CA ARG A 87 12.53 16.43 30.30
C ARG A 87 13.89 16.75 30.91
N THR A 88 14.95 16.70 30.10
CA THR A 88 16.32 17.00 30.54
C THR A 88 16.49 18.46 30.95
N SER A 89 15.95 19.40 30.17
CA SER A 89 15.95 20.84 30.50
C SER A 89 15.21 21.12 31.81
N LEU A 90 14.00 20.58 31.99
CA LEU A 90 13.22 20.77 33.22
C LEU A 90 13.93 20.19 34.44
N ALA A 91 14.55 19.01 34.32
CA ALA A 91 15.35 18.42 35.39
C ALA A 91 16.54 19.31 35.77
N ALA A 92 17.23 19.89 34.79
CA ALA A 92 18.34 20.80 35.02
C ALA A 92 17.88 22.10 35.71
N GLN A 93 16.78 22.70 35.25
CA GLN A 93 16.17 23.88 35.85
C GLN A 93 15.75 23.61 37.30
N ARG A 94 15.07 22.49 37.57
CA ARG A 94 14.66 22.09 38.93
C ARG A 94 15.86 21.98 39.86
N ARG A 95 16.94 21.32 39.44
CA ARG A 95 18.19 21.23 40.22
C ARG A 95 18.84 22.58 40.46
N ALA A 96 18.82 23.48 39.48
CA ALA A 96 19.33 24.85 39.65
C ALA A 96 18.52 25.62 40.70
N THR A 97 17.19 25.56 40.63
CA THR A 97 16.30 26.21 41.59
C THR A 97 16.46 25.64 43.00
N GLN A 98 16.55 24.32 43.14
CA GLN A 98 16.79 23.68 44.45
C GLN A 98 18.12 24.12 45.08
N ARG A 99 19.20 24.22 44.27
CA ARG A 99 20.49 24.73 44.75
C ARG A 99 20.39 26.19 45.20
N LEU A 100 19.66 27.02 44.45
CA LEU A 100 19.45 28.42 44.81
C LEU A 100 18.68 28.56 46.12
N LEU A 101 17.56 27.84 46.27
CA LEU A 101 16.77 27.81 47.51
C LEU A 101 17.65 27.42 48.72
N ALA A 102 18.43 26.34 48.57
CA ALA A 102 19.35 25.89 49.61
C ALA A 102 20.40 26.96 49.96
N SER A 103 20.97 27.64 48.96
CA SER A 103 21.97 28.70 49.17
C SER A 103 21.38 29.96 49.81
N SER A 104 20.09 30.23 49.62
CA SER A 104 19.38 31.37 50.20
C SER A 104 18.74 31.07 51.56
N GLY A 105 18.87 29.84 52.08
CA GLY A 105 18.24 29.42 53.34
C GLY A 105 16.72 29.33 53.27
N LEU A 106 16.15 29.29 52.05
CA LEU A 106 14.71 29.14 51.83
C LEU A 106 14.31 27.66 51.90
N PRO A 107 13.07 27.35 52.30
CA PRO A 107 12.58 25.98 52.32
C PRO A 107 12.70 25.34 50.91
N PRO A 108 12.91 24.02 50.85
CA PRO A 108 12.94 23.30 49.58
C PRO A 108 11.58 23.40 48.86
N MET A 109 11.59 23.02 47.57
CA MET A 109 10.37 22.83 46.77
C MET A 109 9.31 22.04 47.57
N SER A 110 8.04 22.44 47.42
CA SER A 110 6.91 21.84 48.11
C SER A 110 6.63 20.41 47.65
N ASP A 111 6.04 19.60 48.52
CA ASP A 111 5.63 18.22 48.21
C ASP A 111 4.66 18.16 47.02
N LYS A 112 3.85 19.20 46.82
CA LYS A 112 2.94 19.32 45.67
C LYS A 112 3.70 19.44 44.35
N GLU A 113 4.80 20.19 44.32
CA GLU A 113 5.64 20.36 43.13
C GLU A 113 6.42 19.08 42.82
N GLU A 114 6.84 18.33 43.84
CA GLU A 114 7.47 17.01 43.67
C GLU A 114 6.46 15.98 43.13
N ALA A 115 5.24 15.96 43.65
CA ALA A 115 4.17 15.10 43.16
C ALA A 115 3.79 15.41 41.70
N ALA A 116 3.72 16.69 41.33
CA ALA A 116 3.46 17.12 39.96
C ALA A 116 4.59 16.68 39.00
N TYR A 117 5.84 16.81 39.42
CA TYR A 117 7.00 16.37 38.64
C TYR A 117 7.05 14.84 38.48
N ALA A 118 6.72 14.08 39.53
CA ALA A 118 6.61 12.62 39.47
C ALA A 118 5.50 12.18 38.51
N SER A 119 4.32 12.82 38.57
CA SER A 119 3.20 12.56 37.67
C SER A 119 3.56 12.84 36.20
N LEU A 120 4.27 13.95 35.92
CA LEU A 120 4.74 14.24 34.57
C LEU A 120 5.69 13.15 34.04
N ASN A 121 6.65 12.70 34.85
CA ASN A 121 7.56 11.63 34.45
C ASN A 121 6.81 10.33 34.16
N GLN A 122 5.81 9.98 34.99
CA GLN A 122 4.98 8.80 34.76
C GLN A 122 4.24 8.87 33.41
N ILE A 123 3.64 10.02 33.08
CA ILE A 123 2.94 10.23 31.79
C ILE A 123 3.93 10.12 30.61
N ILE A 124 5.14 10.66 30.75
CA ILE A 124 6.18 10.57 29.72
C ILE A 124 6.64 9.12 29.53
N ASP A 125 6.83 8.38 30.62
CA ASP A 125 7.26 6.99 30.56
C ASP A 125 6.14 6.10 29.95
N GLU A 126 4.87 6.36 30.28
CA GLU A 126 3.71 5.72 29.65
C GLU A 126 3.62 6.02 28.15
N TRP A 127 3.80 7.29 27.76
CA TRP A 127 3.87 7.68 26.34
C TRP A 127 5.01 6.96 25.61
N THR A 128 6.19 6.90 26.22
CA THR A 128 7.37 6.25 25.65
C THR A 128 7.15 4.75 25.46
N ALA A 129 6.44 4.10 26.39
CA ALA A 129 6.05 2.69 26.25
C ALA A 129 5.07 2.46 25.08
N HIS A 130 4.17 3.42 24.80
CA HIS A 130 3.23 3.34 23.68
C HIS A 130 3.87 3.61 22.31
N VAL A 131 4.89 4.47 22.26
CA VAL A 131 5.60 4.84 21.01
C VAL A 131 6.78 3.92 20.71
N GLY A 132 7.33 3.25 21.72
CA GLY A 132 8.34 2.21 21.56
C GLY A 132 7.87 1.14 20.57
N PRO A 133 8.82 0.41 19.93
CA PRO A 133 8.46 -0.63 18.97
C PRO A 133 7.46 -1.56 19.63
N ALA A 134 6.27 -1.66 19.05
CA ALA A 134 5.25 -2.61 19.45
C ALA A 134 5.82 -4.01 19.20
N THR A 135 6.61 -4.49 20.16
CA THR A 135 7.26 -5.79 20.14
C THR A 135 6.15 -6.82 19.94
N GLY A 136 6.00 -7.34 18.72
CA GLY A 136 5.06 -8.42 18.42
C GLY A 136 3.77 -8.08 17.68
N ARG A 137 3.63 -6.93 17.00
CA ARG A 137 2.52 -6.73 16.03
C ARG A 137 2.98 -6.46 14.60
N ASP A 138 4.11 -7.03 14.20
CA ASP A 138 4.33 -7.44 12.80
C ASP A 138 3.50 -8.69 12.52
N GLY A 139 2.17 -8.51 12.60
CA GLY A 139 1.20 -9.51 12.21
C GLY A 139 1.19 -9.60 10.70
N LYS A 140 2.14 -10.37 10.16
CA LYS A 140 2.23 -10.89 8.79
C LYS A 140 1.90 -9.86 7.72
N ASP A 141 2.91 -9.46 6.95
CA ASP A 141 2.71 -9.23 5.52
C ASP A 141 2.06 -10.49 4.95
N VAL A 142 0.74 -10.57 5.05
CA VAL A 142 -0.05 -11.48 4.23
C VAL A 142 0.15 -10.91 2.85
N ASP A 143 1.04 -11.57 2.11
CA ASP A 143 1.32 -11.30 0.71
C ASP A 143 -0.01 -10.99 0.05
N THR A 144 -0.20 -9.74 -0.36
CA THR A 144 -1.51 -9.26 -0.79
C THR A 144 -1.99 -10.13 -1.97
N ASN A 145 -1.04 -10.70 -2.73
CA ASN A 145 -1.28 -11.72 -3.75
C ASN A 145 -1.99 -12.98 -3.20
N GLN A 146 -1.63 -13.49 -2.03
CA GLN A 146 -2.27 -14.66 -1.42
C GLN A 146 -3.76 -14.40 -1.12
N ILE A 147 -4.13 -13.19 -0.67
CA ILE A 147 -5.53 -12.83 -0.44
C ILE A 147 -6.28 -12.74 -1.77
N PHE A 148 -5.67 -12.14 -2.80
CA PHE A 148 -6.32 -11.93 -4.10
C PHE A 148 -6.61 -13.21 -4.87
N PHE A 149 -5.75 -14.23 -4.77
CA PHE A 149 -5.98 -15.52 -5.44
C PHE A 149 -6.82 -16.51 -4.62
N SER A 150 -7.10 -16.22 -3.34
CA SER A 150 -7.96 -17.06 -2.49
C SER A 150 -9.45 -16.69 -2.57
N ALA A 151 -9.78 -15.47 -3.01
CA ALA A 151 -11.15 -14.96 -3.07
C ALA A 151 -11.84 -15.17 -4.43
N VAL A 152 -11.15 -15.77 -5.40
CA VAL A 152 -11.72 -16.24 -6.67
C VAL A 152 -11.84 -17.76 -6.61
N VAL A 153 -12.91 -18.24 -5.97
CA VAL A 153 -13.46 -19.60 -6.11
C VAL A 153 -14.98 -19.45 -6.25
#